data_AF-A0A0B6ZE90-F1
#
_entry.id   AF-A0A0B6ZE90-F1
#
_cell.length_a   1.000
_cell.length_b   1.000
_cell.length_c   1.000
_cell.angle_alpha   90.00
_cell.angle_beta   90.00
_cell.angle_gamma   90.00
#
_symmetry.space_group_name_H-M   'P 1'
#
loop_
_entity.id
_entity.type
_entity.pdbx_description
1 polymer ?
#
loop_
_entity_poly.entity_id
_entity_poly.type
_entity_poly.pdbx_seq_one_letter_code
_entity_poly.pdbx_strand_id
1 'polypeptide(L)'
;NFPKSVSCYNLKSAPEELSVPVKTTSFKKLEKPPSPRRTVIQASTSELLKCLGEFLKRKCKRLKRFEASDAILWLRSVDRSLLLQGWQDIAFINPANVVFIFLLVRDLPSNEMIHETDLQAYVLTCLYLSYSYMGNEISYPLKPFLVEENKDRFW
;
A
#
# COMPACT_ATOMS: atom_id res chain seq x y z
N ASN A 1 -9.28 9.43 -37.70
CA ASN A 1 -9.79 10.81 -37.53
C ASN A 1 -10.46 10.95 -36.18
N PHE A 2 -9.70 11.39 -35.15
CA PHE A 2 -10.24 11.73 -33.84
C PHE A 2 -10.36 13.25 -33.73
N PRO A 3 -11.51 13.82 -33.32
CA PRO A 3 -11.60 15.25 -33.06
C PRO A 3 -11.00 15.59 -31.69
N LYS A 4 -10.15 16.62 -31.69
CA LYS A 4 -9.44 17.15 -30.50
C LYS A 4 -10.41 17.93 -29.59
N SER A 5 -10.22 17.79 -28.28
CA SER A 5 -10.94 18.52 -27.24
C SER A 5 -10.58 20.01 -27.24
N VAL A 6 -11.57 20.90 -27.13
CA VAL A 6 -11.40 22.36 -27.10
C VAL A 6 -11.44 22.83 -25.65
N SER A 7 -10.38 23.53 -25.26
CA SER A 7 -10.12 24.11 -23.95
C SER A 7 -10.96 25.37 -23.72
N CYS A 8 -11.70 25.43 -22.60
CA CYS A 8 -12.55 26.56 -22.22
C CYS A 8 -11.80 27.51 -21.28
N TYR A 9 -11.00 28.42 -21.85
CA TYR A 9 -10.51 29.60 -21.15
C TYR A 9 -10.94 30.87 -21.86
N ASN A 10 -11.58 31.75 -21.08
CA ASN A 10 -11.81 33.18 -21.30
C ASN A 10 -12.90 33.61 -22.28
N LEU A 11 -14.01 34.10 -21.73
CA LEU A 11 -14.71 35.28 -22.25
C LEU A 11 -15.18 36.13 -21.06
N LYS A 12 -14.50 37.25 -20.84
CA LYS A 12 -15.01 38.41 -20.08
C LYS A 12 -15.96 39.19 -20.98
N SER A 13 -17.14 39.57 -20.47
CA SER A 13 -17.74 40.91 -20.63
C SER A 13 -19.20 40.86 -20.16
N ALA A 14 -19.53 41.55 -19.07
CA ALA A 14 -20.91 41.85 -18.70
C ALA A 14 -21.20 43.32 -19.02
N PRO A 15 -22.32 43.67 -19.68
CA PRO A 15 -22.87 45.02 -19.61
C PRO A 15 -23.85 45.13 -18.44
N GLU A 16 -23.82 46.29 -17.78
CA GLU A 16 -24.89 46.79 -16.92
C GLU A 16 -26.18 46.99 -17.73
N GLU A 17 -27.33 46.56 -17.21
CA GLU A 17 -28.49 47.45 -17.02
C GLU A 17 -29.68 46.76 -16.30
N LEU A 18 -30.25 47.55 -15.38
CA LEU A 18 -31.66 47.71 -15.01
C LEU A 18 -32.38 46.70 -14.09
N SER A 19 -33.00 47.33 -13.08
CA SER A 19 -33.74 46.84 -11.93
C SER A 19 -35.21 46.52 -12.21
N VAL A 20 -35.71 45.36 -11.72
CA VAL A 20 -37.15 45.07 -11.55
C VAL A 20 -37.35 44.15 -10.32
N PRO A 21 -38.35 44.37 -9.44
CA PRO A 21 -38.51 43.61 -8.20
C PRO A 21 -39.20 42.26 -8.43
N VAL A 22 -38.55 41.16 -8.04
CA VAL A 22 -39.09 39.80 -8.18
C VAL A 22 -39.82 39.38 -6.90
N LYS A 23 -41.10 39.05 -7.07
CA LYS A 23 -41.99 38.50 -6.04
C LYS A 23 -41.48 37.14 -5.55
N THR A 24 -41.45 37.00 -4.23
CA THR A 24 -41.12 35.79 -3.47
C THR A 24 -42.02 34.63 -3.88
N THR A 25 -41.45 33.60 -4.50
CA THR A 25 -42.08 32.27 -4.63
C THR A 25 -41.09 31.23 -4.14
N SER A 26 -41.43 30.59 -3.02
CA SER A 26 -40.65 29.53 -2.39
C SER A 26 -40.55 28.31 -3.29
N PHE A 27 -39.40 28.12 -3.92
CA PHE A 27 -39.01 26.83 -4.48
C PHE A 27 -38.59 25.92 -3.33
N LYS A 28 -39.46 24.96 -2.97
CA LYS A 28 -39.08 23.85 -2.08
C LYS A 28 -38.00 23.01 -2.78
N LYS A 29 -36.76 23.15 -2.32
CA LYS A 29 -35.62 22.31 -2.70
C LYS A 29 -35.93 20.87 -2.29
N LEU A 30 -36.18 20.00 -3.26
CA LEU A 30 -36.28 18.56 -3.03
C LEU A 30 -34.88 18.06 -2.65
N GLU A 31 -34.65 17.80 -1.37
CA GLU A 31 -33.38 17.28 -0.87
C GLU A 31 -33.16 15.87 -1.41
N LYS A 32 -32.12 15.69 -2.24
CA LYS A 32 -31.64 14.36 -2.62
C LYS A 32 -31.18 13.65 -1.34
N PRO A 33 -31.55 12.37 -1.12
CA PRO A 33 -31.05 11.61 0.02
C PRO A 33 -29.52 11.58 -0.01
N PRO A 34 -28.83 11.72 1.13
CA PRO A 34 -27.39 11.66 1.19
C PRO A 34 -26.94 10.30 0.68
N SER A 35 -26.18 10.28 -0.42
CA SER A 35 -25.50 9.08 -0.89
C SER A 35 -24.70 8.48 0.28
N PRO A 36 -24.69 7.15 0.47
CA PRO A 36 -23.97 6.53 1.58
C PRO A 36 -22.52 7.01 1.55
N ARG A 37 -22.10 7.68 2.63
CA ARG A 37 -20.73 8.16 2.77
C ARG A 37 -19.83 6.93 2.68
N ARG A 38 -19.05 6.81 1.60
CA ARG A 38 -18.01 5.78 1.52
C ARG A 38 -17.10 5.98 2.72
N THR A 39 -17.03 5.00 3.60
CA THR A 39 -16.02 4.98 4.65
C THR A 39 -14.67 4.85 3.97
N VAL A 40 -13.93 5.95 3.90
CA VAL A 40 -12.53 5.92 3.46
C VAL A 40 -11.72 5.45 4.66
N ILE A 41 -11.37 4.17 4.67
CA ILE A 41 -10.44 3.63 5.67
C ILE A 41 -9.05 4.10 5.23
N GLN A 42 -8.57 5.19 5.84
CA GLN A 42 -7.20 5.64 5.70
C GLN A 42 -6.38 5.04 6.84
N ALA A 43 -5.47 4.11 6.51
CA ALA A 43 -4.48 3.60 7.44
C ALA A 43 -3.09 4.07 7.01
N SER A 44 -2.26 4.45 7.98
CA SER A 44 -0.86 4.77 7.69
C SER A 44 -0.08 3.50 7.33
N THR A 45 1.02 3.64 6.57
CA THR A 45 1.93 2.51 6.29
C THR A 45 2.42 1.86 7.58
N SER A 46 2.69 2.67 8.61
CA SER A 46 3.16 2.19 9.92
C SER A 46 2.10 1.35 10.64
N GLU A 47 0.82 1.75 10.60
CA GLU A 47 -0.27 0.93 11.15
C GLU A 47 -0.43 -0.38 10.39
N LEU A 48 -0.38 -0.36 9.06
CA LEU A 48 -0.51 -1.58 8.26
C LEU A 48 0.64 -2.55 8.53
N LEU A 49 1.87 -2.06 8.67
CA LEU A 49 3.02 -2.87 9.08
C LEU A 49 2.83 -3.46 10.48
N LYS A 50 2.30 -2.68 11.42
CA LYS A 50 1.95 -3.18 12.76
C LYS A 50 0.90 -4.29 12.67
N CYS A 51 -0.18 -4.08 11.89
CA CYS A 51 -1.22 -5.08 11.68
C CYS A 51 -0.66 -6.37 11.04
N LEU A 52 0.27 -6.24 10.09
CA LEU A 52 0.96 -7.38 9.47
C LEU A 52 1.80 -8.16 10.48
N GLY A 53 2.61 -7.47 11.30
CA GLY A 53 3.40 -8.10 12.36
C GLY A 53 2.51 -8.83 13.39
N GLU A 54 1.43 -8.20 13.82
CA GLU A 54 0.45 -8.81 14.74
C GLU A 54 -0.27 -10.01 14.12
N PHE A 55 -0.55 -9.96 12.82
CA PHE A 55 -1.09 -11.10 12.09
C PHE A 55 -0.12 -12.28 12.10
N LEU A 56 1.15 -12.05 11.77
CA LEU A 56 2.18 -13.09 11.78
C LEU A 56 2.36 -13.68 13.18
N LYS A 57 2.35 -12.83 14.23
CA LYS A 57 2.49 -13.28 15.63
C LYS A 57 1.33 -14.18 16.04
N ARG A 58 0.10 -13.80 15.70
CA ARG A 58 -1.11 -14.61 15.97
C ARG A 58 -1.15 -15.91 15.17
N LYS A 59 -0.60 -15.90 13.95
CA LYS A 59 -0.56 -17.07 13.07
C LYS A 59 0.53 -18.06 13.49
N CYS A 60 1.71 -17.57 13.90
CA CYS A 60 2.87 -18.39 14.29
C CYS A 60 3.00 -18.55 15.81
N LYS A 61 1.95 -19.03 16.49
CA LYS A 61 1.89 -19.13 17.97
C LYS A 61 3.00 -19.98 18.61
N ARG A 62 3.68 -20.82 17.84
CA ARG A 62 4.81 -21.66 18.29
C ARG A 62 6.09 -20.86 18.53
N LEU A 63 6.24 -19.72 17.84
CA LEU A 63 7.41 -18.84 17.95
C LEU A 63 7.25 -17.91 19.14
N LYS A 64 7.63 -18.37 20.33
CA LYS A 64 7.40 -17.64 21.60
C LYS A 64 8.21 -16.35 21.74
N ARG A 65 9.33 -16.23 21.03
CA ARG A 65 10.25 -15.10 21.09
C ARG A 65 10.02 -14.09 19.96
N PHE A 66 9.21 -14.44 18.96
CA PHE A 66 8.87 -13.57 17.85
C PHE A 66 7.94 -12.44 18.30
N GLU A 67 8.37 -11.21 18.04
CA GLU A 67 7.59 -10.01 18.26
C GLU A 67 7.12 -9.39 16.95
N ALA A 68 5.96 -8.73 16.98
CA ALA A 68 5.40 -8.09 15.78
C ALA A 68 6.35 -7.05 15.18
N SER A 69 7.18 -6.42 16.00
CA SER A 69 8.23 -5.47 15.58
C SER A 69 9.32 -6.10 14.71
N ASP A 70 9.59 -7.40 14.86
CA ASP A 70 10.67 -8.06 14.13
C ASP A 70 10.34 -8.11 12.64
N ALA A 71 9.09 -8.46 12.29
CA ALA A 71 8.62 -8.40 10.91
C ALA A 71 8.72 -7.00 10.31
N ILE A 72 8.38 -5.96 11.08
CA ILE A 72 8.51 -4.57 10.62
C ILE A 72 9.97 -4.24 10.34
N LEU A 73 10.87 -4.65 11.23
CA LEU A 73 12.31 -4.43 11.10
C LEU A 73 12.88 -5.13 9.86
N TRP A 74 12.48 -6.39 9.60
CA TRP A 74 12.94 -7.13 8.42
C TRP A 74 12.53 -6.42 7.12
N LEU A 75 11.25 -6.07 7.00
CA LEU A 75 10.72 -5.38 5.81
C LEU A 75 11.40 -4.03 5.58
N ARG A 76 11.51 -3.20 6.64
CA ARG A 76 12.12 -1.87 6.55
C ARG A 76 13.63 -1.92 6.31
N SER A 77 14.32 -2.91 6.87
CA SER A 77 15.78 -3.06 6.68
C SER A 77 16.12 -3.35 5.22
N VAL A 78 15.35 -4.23 4.57
CA VAL A 78 15.53 -4.52 3.14
C VAL A 78 15.27 -3.29 2.28
N ASP A 79 14.13 -2.62 2.48
CA ASP A 79 13.75 -1.42 1.72
C ASP A 79 14.78 -0.29 1.86
N ARG A 80 15.24 -0.06 3.10
CA ARG A 80 16.31 0.91 3.38
C ARG A 80 17.64 0.52 2.74
N SER A 81 18.00 -0.76 2.76
CA SER A 81 19.24 -1.25 2.15
C SER A 81 19.26 -1.01 0.64
N LEU A 82 18.14 -1.30 -0.04
CA LEU A 82 18.00 -1.07 -1.48
C LEU A 82 18.10 0.42 -1.84
N LEU A 83 17.47 1.30 -1.05
CA LEU A 83 17.58 2.75 -1.22
C LEU A 83 19.03 3.23 -1.07
N LEU A 84 19.71 2.83 0.01
CA LEU A 84 21.07 3.28 0.29
C LEU A 84 22.11 2.77 -0.70
N GLN A 85 21.87 1.61 -1.31
CA GLN A 85 22.73 1.03 -2.32
C GLN A 85 22.40 1.51 -3.75
N GLY A 86 21.38 2.37 -3.91
CA GLY A 86 20.98 2.91 -5.21
C GLY A 86 20.27 1.91 -6.12
N TRP A 87 19.65 0.87 -5.56
CA TRP A 87 18.85 -0.09 -6.31
C TRP A 87 17.43 0.40 -6.62
N GLN A 88 16.97 1.45 -5.94
CA GLN A 88 15.68 2.10 -6.18
C GLN A 88 15.74 3.55 -5.71
N ASP A 89 14.97 4.43 -6.34
CA ASP A 89 14.90 5.86 -5.98
C ASP A 89 13.80 6.17 -4.94
N ILE A 90 12.75 5.34 -4.91
CA ILE A 90 11.58 5.52 -4.05
C ILE A 90 11.39 4.27 -3.19
N ALA A 91 11.03 4.47 -1.92
CA ALA A 91 10.72 3.38 -1.01
C ALA A 91 9.56 2.53 -1.54
N PHE A 92 9.76 1.21 -1.58
CA PHE A 92 8.73 0.27 -1.99
C PHE A 92 7.63 0.14 -0.95
N ILE A 93 7.97 0.28 0.34
CA ILE A 93 7.05 0.07 1.46
C ILE A 93 6.05 1.24 1.56
N ASN A 94 4.88 1.04 1.00
CA ASN A 94 3.72 1.94 1.04
C ASN A 94 2.44 1.16 1.41
N PRO A 95 1.28 1.81 1.65
CA PRO A 95 0.08 1.11 2.10
C PRO A 95 -0.39 0.00 1.15
N ALA A 96 -0.38 0.24 -0.17
CA ALA A 96 -0.83 -0.74 -1.15
C ALA A 96 0.08 -1.97 -1.19
N ASN A 97 1.40 -1.74 -1.15
CA ASN A 97 2.38 -2.82 -1.20
C ASN A 97 2.39 -3.63 0.11
N VAL A 98 2.12 -3.03 1.27
CA VAL A 98 1.95 -3.78 2.54
C VAL A 98 0.72 -4.69 2.48
N VAL A 99 -0.38 -4.22 1.88
CA VAL A 99 -1.56 -5.07 1.64
C VAL A 99 -1.22 -6.21 0.68
N PHE A 100 -0.45 -5.94 -0.38
CA PHE A 100 -0.01 -6.98 -1.31
C PHE A 100 0.88 -8.04 -0.62
N ILE A 101 1.84 -7.61 0.19
CA ILE A 101 2.66 -8.53 1.00
C ILE A 101 1.77 -9.38 1.91
N PHE A 102 0.79 -8.77 2.59
CA PHE A 102 -0.21 -9.48 3.39
C PHE A 102 -0.93 -10.57 2.59
N LEU A 103 -1.32 -10.29 1.33
CA LEU A 103 -2.00 -11.26 0.47
C LEU A 103 -1.15 -12.50 0.17
N LEU A 104 0.18 -12.37 0.14
CA LEU A 104 1.09 -13.51 -0.03
C LEU A 104 1.35 -14.23 1.29
N VAL A 105 1.62 -13.50 2.37
CA VAL A 105 1.95 -14.14 3.66
C VAL A 105 0.73 -14.70 4.39
N ARG A 106 -0.49 -14.31 4.00
CA ARG A 106 -1.70 -14.84 4.64
C ARG A 106 -1.86 -16.35 4.45
N ASP A 107 -1.22 -16.94 3.43
CA ASP A 107 -1.27 -18.38 3.14
C ASP A 107 -0.08 -19.15 3.76
N LEU A 108 0.72 -18.48 4.60
CA LEU A 108 1.87 -19.07 5.30
C LEU A 108 1.54 -20.40 6.01
N PRO A 109 2.35 -21.46 5.82
CA PRO A 109 2.17 -22.75 6.50
C PRO A 109 2.69 -22.68 7.94
N SER A 110 1.89 -22.13 8.86
CA SER A 110 2.32 -21.84 10.23
C SER A 110 2.78 -23.05 11.05
N ASN A 111 2.36 -24.26 10.66
CA ASN A 111 2.75 -25.49 11.34
C ASN A 111 4.19 -25.91 11.03
N GLU A 112 4.75 -25.44 9.92
CA GLU A 112 6.12 -25.74 9.48
C GLU A 112 7.14 -24.74 10.04
N MET A 113 6.68 -23.59 10.56
CA MET A 113 7.54 -22.56 11.13
C MET A 113 7.97 -22.95 12.54
N ILE A 114 9.17 -23.52 12.67
CA ILE A 114 9.76 -23.96 13.94
C ILE A 114 10.66 -22.87 14.52
N HIS A 115 11.43 -22.19 13.66
CA HIS A 115 12.34 -21.13 14.04
C HIS A 115 11.92 -19.77 13.48
N GLU A 116 12.35 -18.69 14.14
CA GLU A 116 12.13 -17.31 13.64
C GLU A 116 12.80 -17.09 12.29
N THR A 117 13.93 -17.74 12.05
CA THR A 117 14.65 -17.70 10.77
C THR A 117 13.82 -18.29 9.63
N ASP A 118 13.03 -19.34 9.87
CA ASP A 118 12.14 -19.92 8.86
C ASP A 118 11.03 -18.92 8.49
N LEU A 119 10.44 -18.26 9.50
CA LEU A 119 9.43 -17.23 9.29
C LEU A 119 10.03 -16.02 8.55
N GLN A 120 11.23 -15.58 8.95
CA GLN A 120 11.94 -14.49 8.30
C GLN A 120 12.23 -14.83 6.83
N ALA A 121 12.73 -16.02 6.54
CA ALA A 121 12.99 -16.49 5.18
C ALA A 121 11.71 -16.46 4.35
N TYR A 122 10.61 -17.03 4.84
CA TYR A 122 9.32 -17.02 4.14
C TYR A 122 8.82 -15.60 3.86
N VAL A 123 8.85 -14.72 4.87
CA VAL A 123 8.41 -13.31 4.73
C VAL A 123 9.28 -12.57 3.71
N LEU A 124 10.60 -12.80 3.70
CA LEU A 124 11.51 -12.15 2.77
C LEU A 124 11.40 -12.72 1.34
N THR A 125 11.05 -13.99 1.18
CA THR A 125 10.69 -14.56 -0.14
C THR A 125 9.40 -13.91 -0.66
N CYS A 126 8.36 -13.78 0.17
CA CYS A 126 7.15 -13.04 -0.22
C CYS A 126 7.45 -11.57 -0.53
N LEU A 127 8.36 -10.94 0.22
CA LEU A 127 8.79 -9.58 -0.06
C LEU A 127 9.50 -9.50 -1.41
N TYR A 128 10.44 -10.40 -1.70
CA TYR A 128 11.16 -10.45 -2.98
C TYR A 128 10.20 -10.60 -4.17
N LEU A 129 9.20 -11.49 -4.05
CA LEU A 129 8.14 -11.62 -5.05
C LEU A 129 7.33 -10.33 -5.19
N SER A 130 7.03 -9.65 -4.08
CA SER A 130 6.31 -8.38 -4.09
C SER A 130 7.12 -7.28 -4.79
N TYR A 131 8.42 -7.17 -4.54
CA TYR A 131 9.32 -6.27 -5.27
C TYR A 131 9.36 -6.61 -6.75
N SER A 132 9.50 -7.89 -7.09
CA SER A 132 9.57 -8.34 -8.48
C SER A 132 8.28 -8.11 -9.26
N TYR A 133 7.11 -8.10 -8.58
CA TYR A 133 5.80 -7.95 -9.22
C TYR A 133 5.26 -6.51 -9.18
N MET A 134 5.33 -5.84 -8.03
CA MET A 134 4.78 -4.49 -7.80
C MET A 134 5.84 -3.39 -7.83
N GLY A 135 7.13 -3.74 -7.91
CA GLY A 135 8.22 -2.78 -7.95
C GLY A 135 8.29 -2.01 -9.26
N ASN A 136 8.87 -0.81 -9.20
CA ASN A 136 9.02 0.04 -10.38
C ASN A 136 10.30 -0.28 -11.17
N GLU A 137 11.28 -0.93 -10.52
CA GLU A 137 12.55 -1.26 -11.13
C GLU A 137 12.45 -2.55 -11.93
N ILE A 138 13.25 -2.66 -12.98
CA ILE A 138 13.26 -3.85 -13.85
C ILE A 138 13.75 -5.13 -13.14
N SER A 139 14.49 -4.98 -12.04
CA SER A 139 15.05 -6.09 -11.27
C SER A 139 15.51 -5.63 -9.89
N TYR A 140 15.56 -6.57 -8.95
CA TYR A 140 16.10 -6.35 -7.62
C TYR A 140 17.14 -7.43 -7.27
N PRO A 141 18.22 -7.08 -6.54
CA PRO A 141 19.25 -8.03 -6.17
C PRO A 141 18.71 -9.02 -5.12
N LEU A 142 19.12 -10.29 -5.20
CA LEU A 142 18.67 -11.30 -4.25
C LEU A 142 19.24 -11.11 -2.83
N LYS A 143 20.48 -10.63 -2.72
CA LYS A 143 21.26 -10.62 -1.46
C LYS A 143 20.53 -10.01 -0.25
N PRO A 144 19.80 -8.88 -0.36
CA PRO A 144 19.06 -8.31 0.77
C PRO A 144 17.92 -9.19 1.31
N PHE A 145 17.39 -10.11 0.51
CA PHE A 145 16.24 -10.95 0.84
C PHE A 145 16.66 -12.33 1.37
N LEU A 146 17.93 -12.70 1.20
CA LEU A 146 18.43 -14.01 1.56
C LEU A 146 18.95 -14.01 3.00
N VAL A 147 18.33 -14.81 3.86
CA VAL A 147 18.75 -15.05 5.26
C VAL A 147 19.31 -16.45 5.48
N GLU A 148 19.10 -17.35 4.51
CA GLU A 148 19.58 -18.72 4.54
C GLU A 148 20.90 -18.85 3.76
N GLU A 149 21.78 -19.76 4.17
CA GLU A 149 23.01 -20.06 3.43
C GLU A 149 22.71 -20.83 2.12
N ASN A 150 21.64 -21.62 2.11
CA ASN A 150 21.24 -22.43 0.96
C ASN A 150 20.33 -21.64 0.01
N LYS A 151 20.90 -21.16 -1.09
CA LYS A 151 20.17 -20.43 -2.15
C LYS A 151 19.11 -21.27 -2.85
N ASP A 152 19.30 -22.58 -2.94
CA ASP A 152 18.38 -23.45 -3.69
C ASP A 152 17.05 -23.63 -2.94
N ARG A 153 17.02 -23.45 -1.62
CA ARG A 153 15.78 -23.47 -0.83
C ARG A 153 14.96 -22.19 -1.01
N PHE A 154 15.60 -21.08 -1.37
CA PHE A 154 14.91 -19.83 -1.63
C PHE A 154 14.11 -19.88 -2.94
N TRP A 155 14.64 -20.58 -3.95
CA TRP A 155 14.07 -20.72 -5.29
C TRP A 155 13.02 -21.82 -5.36
#